data_AF-A0A2R6NS70-F1
#
_entry.id   AF-A0A2R6NS70-F1
#
_cell.length_a   1.000
_cell.length_b   1.000
_cell.length_c   1.000
_cell.angle_alpha   90.00
_cell.angle_beta   90.00
_cell.angle_gamma   90.00
#
_symmetry.space_group_name_H-M   'P 1'
#
loop_
_entity.id
_entity.type
_entity.pdbx_description
1 polymer ?
#
loop_
_entity_poly.entity_id
_entity_poly.type
_entity_poly.pdbx_seq_one_letter_code
_entity_poly.pdbx_strand_id
1 'polypeptide(L)' 'MSMFATPAIPATKLGRHRQLSPLAGVHVSPIQLGAMSIGDKWQQHGMGAMDKDSSFKLLDAFYEAGGNFIDTANN' A
#
# COMPACT_ATOMS: atom_id res chain seq x y z
N MET A 1 -11.93 -27.00 -22.54
CA MET A 1 -11.03 -26.07 -21.82
C MET A 1 -11.77 -24.75 -21.69
N SER A 2 -11.95 -24.23 -20.46
CA SER A 2 -12.56 -22.91 -20.27
C SER A 2 -11.64 -21.85 -20.88
N MET A 3 -12.20 -20.95 -21.70
CA MET A 3 -11.47 -19.80 -22.26
C MET A 3 -11.11 -18.76 -21.18
N PHE A 4 -11.66 -18.90 -19.97
CA PHE A 4 -11.40 -18.04 -18.83
C PHE A 4 -10.91 -18.88 -17.67
N ALA A 5 -9.60 -18.83 -17.42
CA ALA A 5 -9.01 -19.36 -16.20
C ALA A 5 -9.36 -18.44 -15.03
N THR A 6 -9.74 -19.02 -13.90
CA THR A 6 -9.93 -18.26 -12.66
C THR A 6 -8.58 -17.65 -12.27
N PRO A 7 -8.52 -16.36 -11.88
CA PRO A 7 -7.28 -15.76 -11.40
C PRO A 7 -6.76 -16.52 -10.17
N ALA A 8 -5.44 -16.54 -10.01
CA ALA A 8 -4.80 -17.11 -8.83
C ALA A 8 -5.29 -16.40 -7.56
N ILE A 9 -5.38 -17.14 -6.47
CA ILE A 9 -5.73 -16.57 -5.17
C ILE A 9 -4.58 -15.64 -4.74
N PRO A 10 -4.87 -14.38 -4.32
CA PRO A 10 -3.84 -13.47 -3.85
C PRO A 10 -3.04 -14.04 -2.67
N ALA A 11 -1.72 -13.76 -2.64
CA ALA A 11 -0.81 -14.26 -1.61
C ALA A 11 -1.21 -13.82 -0.19
N THR A 12 -1.76 -12.61 -0.05
CA THR A 12 -2.30 -12.09 1.21
C THR A 12 -3.68 -11.47 1.03
N LYS A 13 -4.34 -11.10 2.13
CA LYS A 13 -5.62 -10.38 2.09
C LYS A 13 -5.53 -8.98 1.47
N LEU A 14 -4.33 -8.37 1.38
CA LEU A 14 -4.16 -7.06 0.77
C LEU A 14 -4.50 -7.07 -0.73
N GLY A 15 -4.19 -8.17 -1.43
CA GLY A 15 -4.50 -8.33 -2.85
C GLY A 15 -5.98 -8.55 -3.18
N ARG A 16 -6.89 -8.50 -2.18
CA ARG A 16 -8.35 -8.53 -2.41
C ARG A 16 -8.88 -7.11 -2.54
N HIS A 17 -8.60 -6.49 -3.69
CA HIS A 17 -8.95 -5.09 -3.92
C HIS A 17 -10.47 -4.86 -3.95
N ARG A 18 -10.89 -3.65 -3.57
CA ARG A 18 -12.28 -3.21 -3.48
C ARG A 18 -12.44 -1.83 -4.09
N GLN A 19 -13.60 -1.53 -4.64
CA GLN A 19 -13.93 -0.18 -5.12
C GLN A 19 -13.79 0.83 -3.96
N LEU A 20 -13.05 1.92 -4.18
CA LEU A 20 -12.76 2.91 -3.14
C LEU A 20 -14.03 3.61 -2.64
N SER A 21 -14.94 3.97 -3.55
CA SER A 21 -16.24 4.58 -3.25
C SER A 21 -17.21 4.36 -4.43
N PRO A 22 -18.54 4.51 -4.26
CA PRO A 22 -19.52 4.25 -5.32
C PRO A 22 -19.27 4.99 -6.64
N LEU A 23 -18.63 6.16 -6.56
CA LEU A 23 -18.35 7.02 -7.72
C LEU A 23 -16.88 6.94 -8.18
N ALA A 24 -16.04 6.17 -7.50
CA ALA A 24 -14.63 6.00 -7.87
C ALA A 24 -14.44 4.73 -8.72
N GLY A 25 -13.77 4.85 -9.86
CA GLY A 25 -13.41 3.70 -10.71
C GLY A 25 -12.19 2.91 -10.23
N VAL A 26 -11.49 3.42 -9.20
CA VAL A 26 -10.28 2.79 -8.67
C VAL A 26 -10.60 1.68 -7.67
N HIS A 27 -9.82 0.61 -7.74
CA HIS A 27 -9.86 -0.51 -6.81
C HIS A 27 -8.61 -0.51 -5.94
N VAL A 28 -8.81 -0.53 -4.62
CA VAL A 28 -7.76 -0.37 -3.62
C VAL A 28 -7.71 -1.57 -2.67
N SER A 29 -6.56 -1.80 -2.05
CA SER A 29 -6.38 -2.75 -0.96
C SER A 29 -7.34 -2.43 0.19
N PRO A 30 -7.80 -3.45 0.95
CA PRO A 30 -8.79 -3.26 2.01
C PRO A 30 -8.29 -2.40 3.18
N ILE A 31 -6.99 -2.17 3.28
CA ILE A 31 -6.35 -1.18 4.15
C ILE A 31 -5.32 -0.39 3.33
N GLN A 32 -5.07 0.86 3.73
CA GLN A 32 -4.08 1.75 3.13
C GLN A 32 -2.79 1.81 3.96
N LEU A 33 -1.66 2.10 3.31
CA LEU A 33 -0.40 2.42 3.98
C LEU A 33 -0.34 3.93 4.24
N GLY A 34 -0.45 4.33 5.50
CA GLY A 34 -0.21 5.72 5.90
C GLY A 34 1.28 6.05 5.85
N ALA A 35 1.66 7.06 5.08
CA ALA A 35 3.06 7.41 4.79
C ALA A 35 3.64 8.51 5.69
N MET A 36 2.99 8.85 6.81
CA MET A 36 3.41 9.95 7.70
C MET A 36 4.85 9.81 8.19
N SER A 37 5.29 8.57 8.49
CA SER A 37 6.65 8.28 8.97
C SER A 37 7.61 7.80 7.88
N ILE A 38 7.23 7.88 6.59
CA ILE A 38 8.15 7.58 5.49
C ILE A 38 9.08 8.78 5.29
N GLY A 39 10.39 8.52 5.25
CA GLY A 39 11.44 9.55 5.26
C GLY A 39 11.92 9.96 6.65
N ASP A 40 12.80 10.96 6.69
CA ASP A 40 13.53 11.40 7.88
C ASP A 40 13.05 12.76 8.44
N LYS A 41 12.20 13.47 7.71
CA LYS A 41 11.75 14.84 8.02
C LYS A 41 11.15 15.01 9.43
N TRP A 42 10.47 13.99 9.94
CA TRP A 42 9.75 14.05 11.22
C TRP A 42 10.55 13.50 12.41
N GLN A 43 11.78 13.05 12.20
CA GLN A 43 12.66 12.52 13.25
C GLN A 43 12.86 13.53 14.38
N GLN A 44 13.09 14.80 14.05
CA GLN A 44 13.28 15.89 15.02
C GLN A 44 12.07 16.12 15.92
N HIS A 45 10.89 15.66 15.51
CA HIS A 45 9.63 15.77 16.25
C HIS A 45 9.25 14.47 16.98
N GLY A 46 10.13 13.47 16.99
CA GLY A 46 9.90 12.21 17.71
C GLY A 46 8.96 11.21 17.03
N MET A 47 8.60 11.44 15.76
CA MET A 47 7.65 10.58 15.00
C MET A 47 8.34 9.40 14.28
N GLY A 48 9.53 9.02 14.75
CA GLY A 48 10.40 8.03 14.12
C GLY A 48 11.24 8.60 12.98
N ALA A 49 12.30 7.87 12.63
CA ALA A 49 13.11 8.11 11.44
C ALA A 49 13.01 6.88 10.54
N MET A 50 12.75 7.10 9.26
CA MET A 50 12.79 6.06 8.25
C MET A 50 13.71 6.54 7.14
N ASP A 51 14.95 6.07 7.16
CA ASP A 51 15.88 6.37 6.07
C ASP A 51 15.35 5.85 4.72
N LYS A 52 16.01 6.25 3.64
CA LYS A 52 15.59 5.89 2.29
C LYS A 52 15.51 4.36 2.10
N ASP A 53 16.47 3.62 2.63
CA ASP A 53 16.55 2.16 2.46
C ASP A 53 15.44 1.43 3.22
N SER A 54 15.14 1.84 4.46
CA SER A 54 14.03 1.30 5.24
C SER A 54 12.67 1.70 4.66
N SER A 55 12.57 2.90 4.10
CA SER A 55 11.38 3.37 3.38
C SER A 55 11.07 2.47 2.19
N PHE A 56 12.07 2.17 1.35
CA PHE A 56 11.90 1.23 0.23
C PHE A 56 11.53 -0.16 0.72
N LYS A 57 12.21 -0.70 1.74
CA LYS A 57 11.88 -2.02 2.30
C LYS A 57 10.41 -2.11 2.73
N LEU A 58 9.88 -1.08 3.37
CA LEU A 58 8.47 -1.04 3.77
C LEU A 58 7.53 -0.97 2.56
N LEU A 59 7.82 -0.09 1.60
CA LEU A 59 7.02 0.08 0.38
C LEU A 59 7.00 -1.20 -0.46
N ASP A 60 8.16 -1.83 -0.64
CA ASP A 60 8.31 -3.10 -1.37
C ASP A 60 7.53 -4.20 -0.64
N ALA A 61 7.67 -4.33 0.68
CA ALA A 61 6.93 -5.33 1.45
C ALA A 61 5.41 -5.13 1.33
N PHE A 62 4.92 -3.89 1.34
CA PHE A 62 3.51 -3.59 1.16
C PHE A 62 3.01 -3.96 -0.24
N TYR A 63 3.79 -3.61 -1.28
CA TYR A 63 3.48 -3.93 -2.66
C TYR A 63 3.47 -5.44 -2.93
N GLU A 64 4.51 -6.15 -2.51
CA GLU A 64 4.64 -7.61 -2.68
C GLU A 64 3.54 -8.38 -1.92
N ALA A 65 3.06 -7.84 -0.80
CA ALA A 65 1.90 -8.40 -0.10
C ALA A 65 0.57 -8.16 -0.86
N GLY A 66 0.55 -7.33 -1.90
CA GLY A 66 -0.61 -6.98 -2.73
C GLY A 66 -1.27 -5.65 -2.37
N GLY A 67 -0.63 -4.82 -1.53
CA GLY A 67 -1.05 -3.47 -1.22
C GLY A 67 -0.88 -2.52 -2.41
N ASN A 68 -1.83 -1.60 -2.61
CA ASN A 68 -1.77 -0.66 -3.75
C ASN A 68 -2.26 0.75 -3.41
N PHE A 69 -2.52 1.04 -2.12
CA PHE A 69 -3.08 2.31 -1.68
C PHE A 69 -2.21 2.93 -0.59
N ILE A 70 -1.62 4.09 -0.92
CA ILE A 70 -0.73 4.86 -0.06
C ILE A 70 -1.39 6.21 0.22
N ASP A 71 -1.45 6.59 1.49
CA ASP A 71 -2.01 7.84 1.99
C ASP A 71 -0.89 8.76 2.47
N THR A 72 -0.81 9.98 1.92
CA THR A 72 0.29 10.92 2.15
C THR A 72 -0.17 12.38 2.07
N ALA A 73 0.71 13.30 2.50
CA ALA A 73 0.48 14.74 2.49
C ALA A 73 1.78 15.49 2.12
N ASN A 74 1.66 16.78 1.80
CA ASN A 74 2.75 17.61 1.29
C ASN A 74 3.66 18.25 2.36
N ASN A 75 3.28 18.14 3.65
CA ASN A 75 4.07 18.64 4.77
C ASN A 75 4.94 17.53 5.35
#